data_AF-A0A496VM52-F1
#
_entry.id   AF-A0A496VM52-F1
#
_cell.length_a   1.000
_cell.length_b   1.000
_cell.length_c   1.000
_cell.angle_alpha   90.00
_cell.angle_beta   90.00
_cell.angle_gamma   90.00
#
_symmetry.space_group_name_H-M   'P 1'
#
loop_
_entity.id
_entity.type
_entity.pdbx_description
1 polymer ?
#
loop_
_entity_poly.entity_id
_entity_poly.type
_entity_poly.pdbx_seq_one_letter_code
_entity_poly.pdbx_strand_id
1 'polypeptide(L)'
;MKHKIPLLKDHHSHPFMFSILNSCPNISLARTKEEAIAIINFAETNIILGWNSDWYHFTTSELRVMPPVIICNRSFHSFLVSSSFKEIFSEAEFVQHFNDANWVEKNLSKIMHFFASIQTFQPQQIEDYFAFLLRQGVYYAEEMLLAFAEEIDLFIKLGFLERTQFWTSIEIFNTLSKQEYIHGIKIFADGSLGSKTAAMNYLDVQRGKLVHSDIALEILIEQVASLNKALAIHAIGRQAITQVINLISKNQHIPEIRIEHCQFISRRDAFRAKELGIILSMQPNFSFDSIRYKDRLSEQTCQDNNSFRMLIDEVGFIP
;
A
#
# COMPACT_ATOMS: atom_id res chain seq x y z
N MET A 1 -4.35 40.70 -1.33
CA MET A 1 -3.07 40.15 -1.80
C MET A 1 -3.30 38.65 -2.04
N LYS A 2 -2.98 38.08 -3.22
CA LYS A 2 -3.12 36.63 -3.42
C LYS A 2 -1.88 35.95 -2.83
N HIS A 3 -2.07 35.11 -1.82
CA HIS A 3 -0.99 34.29 -1.27
C HIS A 3 -0.64 33.16 -2.25
N LYS A 4 0.65 32.88 -2.41
CA LYS A 4 1.14 31.73 -3.19
C LYS A 4 1.66 30.69 -2.20
N ILE A 5 1.14 29.49 -2.27
CA ILE A 5 1.60 28.32 -1.52
C ILE A 5 2.24 27.37 -2.53
N PRO A 6 3.40 26.74 -2.23
CA PRO A 6 3.96 25.71 -3.09
C PRO A 6 2.97 24.57 -3.34
N LEU A 7 3.04 23.96 -4.52
CA LEU A 7 2.26 22.75 -4.79
C LEU A 7 2.76 21.60 -3.92
N LEU A 8 1.84 20.75 -3.51
CA LEU A 8 2.09 19.62 -2.62
C LEU A 8 2.82 18.49 -3.34
N LYS A 9 3.56 17.70 -2.56
CA LYS A 9 4.20 16.46 -2.99
C LYS A 9 3.62 15.32 -2.16
N ASP A 10 3.09 14.32 -2.84
CA ASP A 10 2.63 13.08 -2.23
C ASP A 10 3.76 12.04 -2.28
N HIS A 11 4.36 11.78 -1.13
CA HIS A 11 5.51 10.88 -1.00
C HIS A 11 5.12 9.41 -0.83
N HIS A 12 3.82 9.08 -0.86
CA HIS A 12 3.38 7.70 -0.83
C HIS A 12 2.07 7.54 -1.60
N SER A 13 2.21 7.22 -2.89
CA SER A 13 1.08 6.95 -3.76
C SER A 13 1.36 5.76 -4.68
N HIS A 14 0.44 5.51 -5.59
CA HIS A 14 0.54 4.49 -6.63
C HIS A 14 -0.04 5.05 -7.93
N PRO A 15 0.56 6.08 -8.56
CA PRO A 15 -0.01 6.77 -9.71
C PRO A 15 -0.41 5.84 -10.85
N PHE A 16 0.42 4.84 -11.18
CA PHE A 16 0.08 3.91 -12.25
C PHE A 16 -1.16 3.09 -11.87
N MET A 17 -1.15 2.54 -10.67
CA MET A 17 -2.25 1.73 -10.16
C MET A 17 -3.56 2.49 -10.09
N PHE A 18 -3.55 3.68 -9.50
CA PHE A 18 -4.75 4.51 -9.40
C PHE A 18 -5.26 4.91 -10.78
N SER A 19 -4.37 5.11 -11.76
CA SER A 19 -4.77 5.42 -13.13
C SER A 19 -5.52 4.26 -13.78
N ILE A 20 -4.99 3.04 -13.70
CA ILE A 20 -5.60 1.87 -14.34
C ILE A 20 -6.88 1.43 -13.63
N LEU A 21 -6.92 1.54 -12.30
CA LEU A 21 -8.05 1.07 -11.49
C LEU A 21 -9.20 2.07 -11.43
N ASN A 22 -8.97 3.36 -11.72
CA ASN A 22 -10.04 4.36 -11.71
C ASN A 22 -11.13 4.10 -12.77
N SER A 23 -10.86 3.28 -13.79
CA SER A 23 -11.88 2.84 -14.74
C SER A 23 -12.65 1.58 -14.30
N CYS A 24 -12.19 0.88 -13.26
CA CYS A 24 -12.88 -0.30 -12.75
C CYS A 24 -14.14 0.11 -11.94
N PRO A 25 -15.25 -0.65 -12.03
CA PRO A 25 -16.43 -0.39 -11.23
C PRO A 25 -16.13 -0.44 -9.73
N ASN A 26 -16.71 0.49 -8.99
CA ASN A 26 -16.43 0.69 -7.58
C ASN A 26 -17.72 0.57 -6.74
N ILE A 27 -17.74 -0.41 -5.84
CA ILE A 27 -18.86 -0.71 -4.95
C ILE A 27 -18.67 -0.12 -3.54
N SER A 28 -17.76 0.82 -3.35
CA SER A 28 -17.52 1.45 -2.04
C SER A 28 -18.71 2.22 -1.48
N LEU A 29 -19.68 2.59 -2.31
CA LEU A 29 -20.91 3.24 -1.88
C LEU A 29 -22.08 2.27 -1.67
N ALA A 30 -22.00 1.05 -2.21
CA ALA A 30 -23.01 0.02 -2.01
C ALA A 30 -23.06 -0.36 -0.53
N ARG A 31 -24.24 -0.26 0.10
CA ARG A 31 -24.47 -0.60 1.51
C ARG A 31 -25.09 -1.98 1.67
N THR A 32 -25.69 -2.51 0.62
CA THR A 32 -26.23 -3.87 0.61
C THR A 32 -25.55 -4.74 -0.44
N LYS A 33 -25.73 -6.06 -0.27
CA LYS A 33 -25.23 -7.05 -1.23
C LYS A 33 -25.90 -6.90 -2.59
N GLU A 34 -27.19 -6.60 -2.62
CA GLU A 34 -27.99 -6.47 -3.83
C GLU A 34 -27.48 -5.31 -4.70
N GLU A 35 -27.19 -4.17 -4.08
CA GLU A 35 -26.58 -3.01 -4.76
C GLU A 35 -25.21 -3.37 -5.37
N ALA A 36 -24.39 -4.10 -4.61
CA ALA A 36 -23.08 -4.54 -5.09
C ALA A 36 -23.21 -5.53 -6.26
N ILE A 37 -24.10 -6.53 -6.17
CA ILE A 37 -24.33 -7.52 -7.24
C ILE A 37 -24.84 -6.84 -8.51
N ALA A 38 -25.72 -5.83 -8.40
CA ALA A 38 -26.19 -5.08 -9.55
C ALA A 38 -25.01 -4.45 -10.31
N ILE A 39 -24.09 -3.78 -9.61
CA ILE A 39 -22.90 -3.19 -10.22
C ILE A 39 -21.99 -4.26 -10.83
N ILE A 40 -21.75 -5.36 -10.10
CA ILE A 40 -20.88 -6.46 -10.56
C ILE A 40 -21.40 -7.09 -11.85
N ASN A 41 -22.70 -7.32 -11.98
CA ASN A 41 -23.28 -7.99 -13.14
C ASN A 41 -23.25 -7.15 -14.42
N PHE A 42 -23.14 -5.83 -14.32
CA PHE A 42 -23.00 -4.91 -15.46
C PHE A 42 -21.55 -4.46 -15.70
N ALA A 43 -20.58 -5.00 -14.95
CA ALA A 43 -19.19 -4.65 -15.10
C ALA A 43 -18.60 -5.21 -16.41
N GLU A 44 -17.92 -4.35 -17.16
CA GLU A 44 -17.17 -4.75 -18.37
C GLU A 44 -15.76 -5.28 -18.05
N THR A 45 -15.31 -5.14 -16.80
CA THR A 45 -13.99 -5.55 -16.31
C THR A 45 -14.12 -6.66 -15.28
N ASN A 46 -13.10 -7.51 -15.17
CA ASN A 46 -13.08 -8.56 -14.14
C ASN A 46 -12.67 -8.05 -12.75
N ILE A 47 -12.24 -6.79 -12.61
CA ILE A 47 -11.82 -6.20 -11.34
C ILE A 47 -12.93 -5.28 -10.81
N ILE A 48 -13.31 -5.48 -9.54
CA ILE A 48 -14.30 -4.66 -8.83
C ILE A 48 -13.66 -4.10 -7.56
N LEU A 49 -13.85 -2.81 -7.30
CA LEU A 49 -13.15 -2.11 -6.24
C LEU A 49 -14.05 -1.76 -5.05
N GLY A 50 -13.43 -1.64 -3.88
CA GLY A 50 -14.02 -0.92 -2.76
C GLY A 50 -14.99 -1.71 -1.91
N TRP A 51 -14.98 -3.05 -2.01
CA TRP A 51 -15.81 -3.89 -1.14
C TRP A 51 -15.52 -3.58 0.34
N ASN A 52 -16.61 -3.37 1.08
CA ASN A 52 -16.57 -3.18 2.51
C ASN A 52 -17.14 -4.41 3.21
N SER A 53 -16.24 -5.25 3.74
CA SER A 53 -16.60 -6.45 4.48
C SER A 53 -17.39 -6.18 5.76
N ASP A 54 -17.37 -4.95 6.30
CA ASP A 54 -18.14 -4.61 7.50
C ASP A 54 -19.65 -4.40 7.21
N TRP A 55 -20.04 -4.22 5.93
CA TRP A 55 -21.43 -3.99 5.56
C TRP A 55 -22.13 -5.25 5.05
N TYR A 56 -21.42 -6.07 4.28
CA TYR A 56 -21.97 -7.31 3.73
C TYR A 56 -20.87 -8.28 3.31
N HIS A 57 -21.22 -9.57 3.26
CA HIS A 57 -20.32 -10.66 2.89
C HIS A 57 -20.91 -11.49 1.76
N PHE A 58 -20.06 -11.99 0.87
CA PHE A 58 -20.43 -12.98 -0.15
C PHE A 58 -20.08 -14.39 0.32
N THR A 59 -21.00 -15.31 0.12
CA THR A 59 -20.82 -16.74 0.39
C THR A 59 -20.10 -17.43 -0.75
N THR A 60 -19.49 -18.58 -0.48
CA THR A 60 -18.85 -19.41 -1.51
C THR A 60 -19.83 -19.84 -2.62
N SER A 61 -21.10 -20.08 -2.29
CA SER A 61 -22.14 -20.40 -3.29
C SER A 61 -22.45 -19.23 -4.21
N GLU A 62 -22.47 -18.00 -3.67
CA GLU A 62 -22.69 -16.79 -4.48
C GLU A 62 -21.51 -16.54 -5.42
N LEU A 63 -20.27 -16.62 -4.90
CA LEU A 63 -19.06 -16.46 -5.71
C LEU A 63 -18.94 -17.53 -6.82
N ARG A 64 -19.54 -18.71 -6.62
CA ARG A 64 -19.54 -19.78 -7.64
C ARG A 64 -20.36 -19.43 -8.89
N VAL A 65 -21.45 -18.68 -8.73
CA VAL A 65 -22.38 -18.36 -9.83
C VAL A 65 -22.15 -16.96 -10.43
N MET A 66 -21.20 -16.20 -9.88
CA MET A 66 -20.83 -14.88 -10.39
C MET A 66 -20.10 -14.97 -11.74
N PRO A 67 -20.14 -13.89 -12.54
CA PRO A 67 -19.25 -13.75 -13.70
C PRO A 67 -17.78 -13.83 -13.26
N PRO A 68 -16.82 -13.98 -14.19
CA PRO A 68 -15.40 -13.95 -13.84
C PRO A 68 -15.05 -12.61 -13.18
N VAL A 69 -14.84 -12.62 -11.87
CA VAL A 69 -14.63 -11.41 -11.09
C VAL A 69 -13.68 -11.64 -9.92
N ILE A 70 -12.80 -10.66 -9.69
CA ILE A 70 -12.09 -10.43 -8.45
C ILE A 70 -12.63 -9.15 -7.81
N ILE A 71 -13.09 -9.26 -6.57
CA ILE A 71 -13.64 -8.17 -5.78
C ILE A 71 -12.59 -7.77 -4.75
N CYS A 72 -11.99 -6.62 -4.95
CA CYS A 72 -10.98 -6.02 -4.09
C CYS A 72 -11.66 -5.29 -2.93
N ASN A 73 -11.22 -5.56 -1.70
CA ASN A 73 -11.58 -4.70 -0.59
C ASN A 73 -10.96 -3.30 -0.75
N ARG A 74 -11.40 -2.34 0.05
CA ARG A 74 -10.93 -0.94 -0.05
C ARG A 74 -9.43 -0.75 0.13
N SER A 75 -8.76 -1.68 0.80
CA SER A 75 -7.36 -1.58 1.16
C SER A 75 -6.46 -2.50 0.32
N PHE A 76 -6.99 -3.25 -0.64
CA PHE A 76 -6.25 -4.25 -1.44
C PHE A 76 -5.51 -5.31 -0.61
N HIS A 77 -5.95 -5.58 0.63
CA HIS A 77 -5.40 -6.63 1.50
C HIS A 77 -6.34 -7.83 1.62
N SER A 78 -7.50 -7.79 0.99
CA SER A 78 -8.45 -8.89 0.93
C SER A 78 -9.17 -8.91 -0.42
N PHE A 79 -9.30 -10.10 -0.98
CA PHE A 79 -9.89 -10.33 -2.29
C PHE A 79 -10.91 -11.45 -2.22
N LEU A 80 -12.02 -11.28 -2.92
CA LEU A 80 -12.96 -12.37 -3.19
C LEU A 80 -12.89 -12.72 -4.67
N VAL A 81 -12.86 -14.00 -5.00
CA VAL A 81 -12.63 -14.46 -6.37
C VAL A 81 -13.71 -15.46 -6.74
N SER A 82 -14.40 -15.22 -7.85
CA SER A 82 -15.41 -16.15 -8.36
C SER A 82 -14.78 -17.41 -8.93
N SER A 83 -15.54 -18.51 -8.95
CA SER A 83 -15.05 -19.79 -9.52
C SER A 83 -14.63 -19.64 -10.99
N SER A 84 -15.43 -18.92 -11.77
CA SER A 84 -15.17 -18.65 -13.19
C SER A 84 -13.91 -17.81 -13.41
N PHE A 85 -13.58 -16.87 -12.52
CA PHE A 85 -12.30 -16.14 -12.57
C PHE A 85 -11.11 -17.09 -12.36
N LYS A 86 -11.22 -18.01 -11.38
CA LYS A 86 -10.17 -19.00 -11.11
C LYS A 86 -9.91 -19.93 -12.29
N GLU A 87 -10.95 -20.25 -13.05
CA GLU A 87 -10.84 -21.09 -14.24
C GLU A 87 -10.16 -20.34 -15.40
N ILE A 88 -10.52 -19.08 -15.65
CA ILE A 88 -9.91 -18.28 -16.72
C ILE A 88 -8.44 -18.02 -16.46
N PHE A 89 -8.07 -17.75 -15.21
CA PHE A 89 -6.71 -17.41 -14.80
C PHE A 89 -6.03 -18.55 -14.05
N SER A 90 -6.34 -19.81 -14.38
CA SER A 90 -5.82 -20.99 -13.66
C SER A 90 -4.31 -21.13 -13.69
N GLU A 91 -3.66 -20.62 -14.75
CA GLU A 91 -2.20 -20.62 -14.92
C GLU A 91 -1.50 -19.58 -14.04
N ALA A 92 -2.22 -18.58 -13.53
CA ALA A 92 -1.66 -17.64 -12.57
C ALA A 92 -1.64 -18.31 -11.19
N GLU A 93 -0.45 -18.77 -10.78
CA GLU A 93 -0.17 -19.45 -9.49
C GLU A 93 -0.86 -18.78 -8.29
N PHE A 94 -0.99 -17.45 -8.35
CA PHE A 94 -1.49 -16.58 -7.29
C PHE A 94 -3.01 -16.67 -7.06
N VAL A 95 -3.79 -17.12 -8.05
CA VAL A 95 -5.25 -17.06 -8.01
C VAL A 95 -5.86 -17.98 -6.95
N GLN A 96 -5.14 -19.04 -6.59
CA GLN A 96 -5.54 -19.96 -5.51
C GLN A 96 -5.25 -19.39 -4.12
N HIS A 97 -4.34 -18.42 -4.00
CA HIS A 97 -3.83 -17.90 -2.73
C HIS A 97 -4.52 -16.61 -2.25
N PHE A 98 -5.44 -16.04 -3.03
CA PHE A 98 -6.15 -14.80 -2.66
C PHE A 98 -6.94 -14.86 -1.34
N ASN A 99 -7.25 -16.07 -0.86
CA ASN A 99 -7.90 -16.27 0.44
C ASN A 99 -6.92 -16.33 1.63
N ASP A 100 -5.60 -16.38 1.38
CA ASP A 100 -4.57 -16.35 2.42
C ASP A 100 -4.02 -14.93 2.57
N ALA A 101 -4.47 -14.24 3.62
CA ALA A 101 -4.04 -12.88 3.91
C ALA A 101 -2.52 -12.75 4.05
N ASN A 102 -1.81 -13.72 4.66
CA ASN A 102 -0.36 -13.62 4.81
C ASN A 102 0.35 -13.75 3.45
N TRP A 103 -0.19 -14.62 2.59
CA TRP A 103 0.33 -14.77 1.24
C TRP A 103 0.09 -13.50 0.42
N VAL A 104 -1.13 -12.93 0.49
CA VAL A 104 -1.51 -11.68 -0.18
C VAL A 104 -0.57 -10.55 0.20
N GLU A 105 -0.35 -10.32 1.50
CA GLU A 105 0.53 -9.25 2.00
C GLU A 105 1.96 -9.41 1.46
N LYS A 106 2.49 -10.64 1.44
CA LYS A 106 3.84 -10.94 0.91
C LYS A 106 3.97 -10.81 -0.60
N ASN A 107 2.87 -10.91 -1.33
CA ASN A 107 2.87 -10.95 -2.79
C ASN A 107 2.08 -9.79 -3.40
N LEU A 108 1.83 -8.71 -2.64
CA LEU A 108 1.04 -7.57 -3.11
C LEU A 108 1.60 -7.00 -4.42
N SER A 109 2.92 -6.83 -4.54
CA SER A 109 3.56 -6.38 -5.80
C SER A 109 3.23 -7.29 -6.98
N LYS A 110 3.20 -8.62 -6.79
CA LYS A 110 2.86 -9.59 -7.83
C LYS A 110 1.37 -9.55 -8.18
N ILE A 111 0.51 -9.36 -7.18
CA ILE A 111 -0.93 -9.18 -7.38
C ILE A 111 -1.20 -7.92 -8.19
N MET A 112 -0.51 -6.83 -7.87
CA MET A 112 -0.61 -5.56 -8.58
C MET A 112 -0.10 -5.68 -10.02
N HIS A 113 1.01 -6.38 -10.22
CA HIS A 113 1.49 -6.75 -11.56
C HIS A 113 0.43 -7.55 -12.33
N PHE A 114 -0.19 -8.55 -11.68
CA PHE A 114 -1.25 -9.33 -12.29
C PHE A 114 -2.45 -8.47 -12.68
N PHE A 115 -2.90 -7.53 -11.84
CA PHE A 115 -3.98 -6.60 -12.17
C PHE A 115 -3.65 -5.74 -13.37
N ALA A 116 -2.42 -5.23 -13.45
CA ALA A 116 -1.97 -4.49 -14.62
C ALA A 116 -1.89 -5.35 -15.89
N SER A 117 -1.65 -6.66 -15.76
CA SER A 117 -1.58 -7.57 -16.92
C SER A 117 -2.95 -7.94 -17.49
N ILE A 118 -4.00 -7.97 -16.65
CA ILE A 118 -5.36 -8.32 -17.08
C ILE A 118 -6.21 -7.08 -17.41
N GLN A 119 -5.87 -5.93 -16.83
CA GLN A 119 -6.58 -4.69 -17.10
C GLN A 119 -5.99 -4.00 -18.33
N THR A 120 -6.82 -3.79 -19.35
CA THR A 120 -6.40 -2.94 -20.47
C THR A 120 -6.27 -1.51 -19.97
N PHE A 121 -5.14 -0.87 -20.22
CA PHE A 121 -4.92 0.53 -19.88
C PHE A 121 -4.61 1.38 -21.11
N GLN A 122 -4.91 2.68 -21.00
CA GLN A 122 -4.58 3.70 -21.98
C GLN A 122 -3.66 4.74 -21.33
N PRO A 123 -2.60 5.22 -22.01
CA PRO A 123 -1.71 6.25 -21.48
C PRO A 123 -2.43 7.51 -20.94
N GLN A 124 -3.55 7.87 -21.58
CA GLN A 124 -4.41 8.99 -21.16
C GLN A 124 -4.88 8.89 -19.71
N GLN A 125 -5.06 7.67 -19.15
CA GLN A 125 -5.49 7.50 -17.77
C GLN A 125 -4.47 8.07 -16.77
N ILE A 126 -3.16 7.97 -17.09
CA ILE A 126 -2.10 8.55 -16.26
C ILE A 126 -2.09 10.07 -16.37
N GLU A 127 -2.27 10.60 -17.58
CA GLU A 127 -2.42 12.04 -17.80
C GLU A 127 -3.60 12.61 -17.01
N ASP A 128 -4.75 11.94 -17.06
CA ASP A 128 -5.97 12.32 -16.35
C ASP A 128 -5.76 12.29 -14.83
N TYR A 129 -5.05 11.28 -14.32
CA TYR A 129 -4.69 11.17 -12.91
C TYR A 129 -3.78 12.32 -12.46
N PHE A 130 -2.70 12.62 -13.19
CA PHE A 130 -1.81 13.74 -12.86
C PHE A 130 -2.48 15.11 -13.04
N ALA A 131 -3.43 15.24 -13.96
CA ALA A 131 -4.27 16.43 -14.10
C ALA A 131 -5.25 16.56 -12.93
N PHE A 132 -5.82 15.45 -12.45
CA PHE A 132 -6.64 15.42 -11.24
C PHE A 132 -5.84 15.86 -10.02
N LEU A 133 -4.65 15.30 -9.78
CA LEU A 133 -3.76 15.71 -8.69
C LEU A 133 -3.45 17.21 -8.74
N LEU A 134 -3.12 17.72 -9.94
CA LEU A 134 -2.79 19.15 -10.10
C LEU A 134 -3.98 20.06 -9.76
N ARG A 135 -5.21 19.65 -10.10
CA ARG A 135 -6.44 20.39 -9.69
C ARG A 135 -6.64 20.41 -8.17
N GLN A 136 -6.11 19.42 -7.45
CA GLN A 136 -6.09 19.40 -5.97
C GLN A 136 -4.89 20.15 -5.37
N GLY A 137 -4.01 20.71 -6.20
CA GLY A 137 -2.77 21.36 -5.75
C GLY A 137 -1.61 20.40 -5.48
N VAL A 138 -1.73 19.12 -5.89
CA VAL A 138 -0.67 18.12 -5.79
C VAL A 138 0.09 18.05 -7.12
N TYR A 139 1.37 18.40 -7.08
CA TYR A 139 2.23 18.39 -8.28
C TYR A 139 2.94 17.06 -8.47
N TYR A 140 3.35 16.41 -7.40
CA TYR A 140 4.24 15.25 -7.45
C TYR A 140 3.62 14.09 -6.68
N ALA A 141 3.79 12.87 -7.18
CA ALA A 141 3.33 11.66 -6.50
C ALA A 141 4.33 10.52 -6.76
N GLU A 142 4.79 9.85 -5.70
CA GLU A 142 5.70 8.70 -5.81
C GLU A 142 4.95 7.44 -6.18
N GLU A 143 5.54 6.62 -7.05
CA GLU A 143 5.07 5.28 -7.38
C GLU A 143 5.74 4.28 -6.45
N MET A 144 5.03 3.90 -5.38
CA MET A 144 5.58 3.07 -4.31
C MET A 144 5.62 1.57 -4.64
N LEU A 145 5.09 1.17 -5.80
CA LEU A 145 4.95 -0.24 -6.16
C LEU A 145 5.06 -0.49 -7.67
N LEU A 146 6.15 -0.01 -8.28
CA LEU A 146 6.42 -0.24 -9.70
C LEU A 146 6.46 -1.74 -9.99
N ALA A 147 5.62 -2.18 -10.93
CA ALA A 147 5.32 -3.59 -11.14
C ALA A 147 6.12 -4.22 -12.30
N PHE A 148 6.53 -3.42 -13.29
CA PHE A 148 7.28 -3.88 -14.48
C PHE A 148 8.02 -2.72 -15.16
N ALA A 149 8.96 -3.04 -16.06
CA ALA A 149 9.89 -2.06 -16.63
C ALA A 149 9.21 -1.07 -17.59
N GLU A 150 8.20 -1.52 -18.33
CA GLU A 150 7.46 -0.73 -19.33
C GLU A 150 6.66 0.41 -18.70
N GLU A 151 6.37 0.32 -17.40
CA GLU A 151 5.78 1.41 -16.63
C GLU A 151 6.69 2.65 -16.64
N ILE A 152 8.01 2.47 -16.51
CA ILE A 152 8.99 3.57 -16.56
C ILE A 152 8.93 4.25 -17.95
N ASP A 153 8.89 3.46 -19.02
CA ASP A 153 8.81 3.96 -20.39
C ASP A 153 7.56 4.80 -20.64
N LEU A 154 6.45 4.40 -20.05
CA LEU A 154 5.20 5.12 -20.14
C LEU A 154 5.31 6.50 -19.48
N PHE A 155 5.86 6.59 -18.27
CA PHE A 155 6.06 7.87 -17.59
C PHE A 155 7.10 8.76 -18.29
N ILE A 156 8.14 8.18 -18.90
CA ILE A 156 9.09 8.92 -19.75
C ILE A 156 8.34 9.53 -20.93
N LYS A 157 7.59 8.70 -21.68
CA LYS A 157 6.85 9.12 -22.88
C LYS A 157 5.84 10.23 -22.57
N LEU A 158 5.19 10.15 -21.40
CA LEU A 158 4.20 11.12 -20.96
C LEU A 158 4.80 12.37 -20.28
N GLY A 159 6.13 12.41 -20.09
CA GLY A 159 6.81 13.57 -19.48
C GLY A 159 6.59 13.70 -17.97
N PHE A 160 6.36 12.60 -17.26
CA PHE A 160 6.09 12.59 -15.81
C PHE A 160 7.31 12.24 -14.95
N LEU A 161 8.50 12.04 -15.51
CA LEU A 161 9.71 11.72 -14.75
C LEU A 161 10.04 12.74 -13.64
N GLU A 162 9.84 14.03 -13.86
CA GLU A 162 10.10 15.05 -12.83
C GLU A 162 8.97 15.15 -11.78
N ARG A 163 7.87 14.43 -12.01
CA ARG A 163 6.66 14.43 -11.17
C ARG A 163 6.46 13.11 -10.41
N THR A 164 7.40 12.18 -10.53
CA THR A 164 7.37 10.88 -9.85
C THR A 164 8.77 10.42 -9.43
N GLN A 165 8.81 9.53 -8.45
CA GLN A 165 9.95 8.65 -8.17
C GLN A 165 9.43 7.23 -8.08
N PHE A 166 10.25 6.29 -8.55
CA PHE A 166 9.87 4.87 -8.59
C PHE A 166 10.52 4.10 -7.44
N TRP A 167 9.67 3.37 -6.73
CA TRP A 167 10.06 2.37 -5.74
C TRP A 167 9.55 1.01 -6.20
N THR A 168 10.30 -0.04 -5.87
CA THR A 168 9.88 -1.40 -6.19
C THR A 168 10.42 -2.39 -5.16
N SER A 169 9.92 -3.63 -5.16
CA SER A 169 10.46 -4.70 -4.33
C SER A 169 11.82 -5.18 -4.85
N ILE A 170 12.64 -5.78 -3.98
CA ILE A 170 13.97 -6.29 -4.35
C ILE A 170 13.90 -7.33 -5.48
N GLU A 171 12.87 -8.18 -5.48
CA GLU A 171 12.68 -9.22 -6.50
C GLU A 171 12.46 -8.60 -7.88
N ILE A 172 11.55 -7.62 -7.96
CA ILE A 172 11.28 -6.91 -9.21
C ILE A 172 12.50 -6.11 -9.63
N PHE A 173 13.14 -5.36 -8.73
CA PHE A 173 14.38 -4.61 -9.02
C PHE A 173 15.43 -5.46 -9.76
N ASN A 174 15.70 -6.67 -9.27
CA ASN A 174 16.69 -7.58 -9.86
C ASN A 174 16.33 -8.08 -11.27
N THR A 175 15.06 -7.94 -11.68
CA THR A 175 14.59 -8.30 -13.03
C THR A 175 14.52 -7.10 -13.98
N LEU A 176 14.57 -5.87 -13.46
CA LEU A 176 14.43 -4.66 -14.27
C LEU A 176 15.69 -4.41 -15.10
N SER A 177 15.50 -4.08 -16.37
CA SER A 177 16.57 -3.58 -17.25
C SER A 177 16.94 -2.11 -16.98
N LYS A 178 16.08 -1.36 -16.28
CA LYS A 178 16.14 0.10 -16.08
C LYS A 178 16.34 0.50 -14.60
N GLN A 179 17.24 -0.20 -13.91
CA GLN A 179 17.48 -0.01 -12.47
C GLN A 179 17.95 1.41 -12.09
N GLU A 180 18.51 2.16 -13.03
CA GLU A 180 18.96 3.55 -12.84
C GLU A 180 17.80 4.52 -12.54
N TYR A 181 16.58 4.23 -12.99
CA TYR A 181 15.39 5.05 -12.72
C TYR A 181 14.73 4.74 -11.37
N ILE A 182 15.13 3.66 -10.70
CA ILE A 182 14.58 3.28 -9.40
C ILE A 182 15.27 4.10 -8.32
N HIS A 183 14.48 4.82 -7.53
CA HIS A 183 14.97 5.60 -6.41
C HIS A 183 15.31 4.69 -5.22
N GLY A 184 14.42 3.75 -4.88
CA GLY A 184 14.56 2.92 -3.70
C GLY A 184 13.83 1.59 -3.75
N ILE A 185 14.10 0.76 -2.74
CA ILE A 185 13.46 -0.54 -2.52
C ILE A 185 12.35 -0.39 -1.48
N LYS A 186 11.19 -0.99 -1.75
CA LYS A 186 10.04 -1.05 -0.85
C LYS A 186 9.93 -2.45 -0.22
N ILE A 187 9.80 -2.49 1.11
CA ILE A 187 9.60 -3.71 1.91
C ILE A 187 8.34 -3.57 2.78
N PHE A 188 7.71 -4.70 3.14
CA PHE A 188 6.60 -4.76 4.09
C PHE A 188 7.02 -5.47 5.39
N ALA A 189 6.90 -4.80 6.53
CA ALA A 189 7.22 -5.39 7.83
C ALA A 189 5.99 -5.98 8.55
N ASP A 190 4.79 -5.47 8.27
CA ASP A 190 3.51 -6.01 8.72
C ASP A 190 2.40 -5.74 7.69
N GLY A 191 1.16 -6.09 8.03
CA GLY A 191 -0.01 -5.84 7.19
C GLY A 191 -0.79 -4.59 7.59
N SER A 192 -2.12 -4.66 7.53
CA SER A 192 -3.02 -3.52 7.74
C SER A 192 -3.92 -3.62 8.99
N LEU A 193 -4.47 -2.48 9.42
CA LEU A 193 -5.50 -2.44 10.47
C LEU A 193 -6.81 -3.10 10.05
N GLY A 194 -7.23 -2.90 8.80
CA GLY A 194 -8.51 -3.39 8.29
C GLY A 194 -8.59 -4.91 8.29
N SER A 195 -7.51 -5.59 7.90
CA SER A 195 -7.38 -7.05 7.91
C SER A 195 -6.91 -7.62 9.26
N LYS A 196 -6.70 -6.79 10.29
CA LYS A 196 -6.13 -7.17 11.60
C LYS A 196 -4.76 -7.86 11.50
N THR A 197 -3.98 -7.54 10.46
CA THR A 197 -2.65 -8.13 10.22
C THR A 197 -1.50 -7.22 10.66
N ALA A 198 -1.72 -5.91 10.85
CA ALA A 198 -0.69 -5.02 11.40
C ALA A 198 -0.22 -5.50 12.78
N ALA A 199 1.08 -5.48 13.05
CA ALA A 199 1.74 -6.15 14.17
C ALA A 199 1.53 -5.41 15.50
N MET A 200 0.34 -5.60 16.07
CA MET A 200 -0.13 -5.01 17.32
C MET A 200 -1.21 -5.89 17.97
N ASN A 201 -1.69 -5.49 19.15
CA ASN A 201 -2.76 -6.19 19.84
C ASN A 201 -4.12 -5.62 19.39
N TYR A 202 -5.10 -6.50 19.18
CA TYR A 202 -6.49 -6.16 18.88
C TYR A 202 -7.40 -6.66 20.01
N LEU A 203 -8.63 -6.17 20.08
CA LEU A 203 -9.57 -6.55 21.13
C LEU A 203 -10.02 -8.02 21.06
N ASP A 204 -10.22 -8.53 19.84
CA ASP A 204 -10.90 -9.82 19.60
C ASP A 204 -9.99 -10.92 19.02
N VAL A 205 -8.75 -10.58 18.66
CA VAL A 205 -7.72 -11.52 18.20
C VAL A 205 -6.42 -11.28 18.96
N GLN A 206 -5.64 -12.34 19.22
CA GLN A 206 -4.47 -12.24 20.09
C GLN A 206 -3.46 -11.18 19.63
N ARG A 207 -3.06 -11.18 18.34
CA ARG A 207 -2.02 -10.28 17.81
C ARG A 207 -1.98 -10.34 16.29
N GLY A 208 -1.80 -9.18 15.63
CA GLY A 208 -1.36 -9.17 14.23
C GLY A 208 0.07 -9.69 14.09
N LYS A 209 0.61 -9.76 12.87
CA LYS A 209 1.82 -10.54 12.59
C LYS A 209 2.87 -9.71 11.85
N LEU A 210 4.13 -9.94 12.22
CA LEU A 210 5.28 -9.52 11.42
C LEU A 210 5.33 -10.37 10.15
N VAL A 211 5.61 -9.74 9.01
CA VAL A 211 5.80 -10.43 7.73
C VAL A 211 7.09 -11.26 7.73
N HIS A 212 8.11 -10.74 8.42
CA HIS A 212 9.47 -11.29 8.48
C HIS A 212 9.92 -11.53 9.94
N SER A 213 10.72 -12.56 10.17
CA SER A 213 11.52 -12.67 11.39
C SER A 213 12.64 -11.62 11.37
N ASP A 214 13.25 -11.35 12.54
CA ASP A 214 14.36 -10.39 12.64
C ASP A 214 15.49 -10.74 11.65
N ILE A 215 15.89 -12.02 11.59
CA ILE A 215 16.94 -12.51 10.70
C ILE A 215 16.54 -12.31 9.23
N ALA A 216 15.29 -12.65 8.86
CA ALA A 216 14.85 -12.53 7.47
C ALA A 216 14.78 -11.05 7.02
N LEU A 217 14.34 -10.15 7.90
CA LEU A 217 14.30 -8.72 7.60
C LEU A 217 15.71 -8.11 7.58
N GLU A 218 16.60 -8.54 8.47
CA GLU A 218 18.00 -8.11 8.50
C GLU A 218 18.71 -8.47 7.19
N ILE A 219 18.54 -9.70 6.69
CA ILE A 219 19.08 -10.13 5.39
C ILE A 219 18.56 -9.25 4.25
N LEU A 220 17.25 -8.93 4.23
CA LEU A 220 16.69 -8.05 3.21
C LEU A 220 17.27 -6.63 3.28
N ILE A 221 17.43 -6.08 4.49
CA ILE A 221 18.03 -4.76 4.69
C ILE A 221 19.50 -4.75 4.21
N GLU A 222 20.27 -5.79 4.52
CA GLU A 222 21.65 -5.95 4.06
C GLU A 222 21.75 -6.05 2.53
N GLN A 223 20.80 -6.77 1.89
CA GLN A 223 20.71 -6.81 0.43
C GLN A 223 20.48 -5.41 -0.15
N VAL A 224 19.55 -4.63 0.41
CA VAL A 224 19.30 -3.25 -0.05
C VAL A 224 20.51 -2.35 0.17
N ALA A 225 21.20 -2.48 1.31
CA ALA A 225 22.41 -1.72 1.60
C ALA A 225 23.52 -1.93 0.55
N SER A 226 23.55 -3.08 -0.13
CA SER A 226 24.50 -3.35 -1.22
C SER A 226 24.17 -2.67 -2.55
N LEU A 227 22.96 -2.12 -2.72
CA LEU A 227 22.47 -1.57 -3.99
C LEU A 227 22.68 -0.06 -4.15
N ASN A 228 23.12 0.65 -3.10
CA ASN A 228 23.19 2.12 -3.07
C ASN A 228 21.85 2.79 -3.48
N LYS A 229 20.73 2.22 -3.02
CA LYS A 229 19.36 2.71 -3.23
C LYS A 229 18.72 3.08 -1.89
N ALA A 230 17.71 3.95 -1.92
CA ALA A 230 16.92 4.25 -0.73
C ALA A 230 16.11 3.03 -0.26
N LEU A 231 15.63 3.04 0.98
CA LEU A 231 14.82 1.99 1.56
C LEU A 231 13.54 2.56 2.18
N ALA A 232 12.39 2.16 1.65
CA ALA A 232 11.08 2.42 2.22
C ALA A 232 10.52 1.14 2.87
N ILE A 233 10.07 1.21 4.11
CA ILE A 233 9.52 0.06 4.83
C ILE A 233 8.11 0.38 5.31
N HIS A 234 7.12 -0.37 4.84
CA HIS A 234 5.77 -0.35 5.40
C HIS A 234 5.78 -0.92 6.82
N ALA A 235 5.37 -0.11 7.80
CA ALA A 235 5.16 -0.57 9.17
C ALA A 235 4.03 0.23 9.84
N ILE A 236 2.91 -0.42 10.11
CA ILE A 236 1.74 0.20 10.77
C ILE A 236 1.79 -0.06 12.28
N GLY A 237 1.87 -1.33 12.67
CA GLY A 237 1.79 -1.79 14.04
C GLY A 237 3.05 -1.50 14.84
N ARG A 238 2.86 -1.22 16.14
CA ARG A 238 3.94 -0.85 17.06
C ARG A 238 5.12 -1.83 17.02
N GLN A 239 4.86 -3.13 16.90
CA GLN A 239 5.93 -4.13 16.93
C GLN A 239 6.76 -4.14 15.65
N ALA A 240 6.13 -3.93 14.49
CA ALA A 240 6.83 -3.82 13.22
C ALA A 240 7.72 -2.57 13.22
N ILE A 241 7.19 -1.44 13.70
CA ILE A 241 7.96 -0.20 13.84
C ILE A 241 9.19 -0.40 14.74
N THR A 242 9.00 -1.03 15.92
CA THR A 242 10.12 -1.34 16.82
C THR A 242 11.14 -2.29 16.17
N GLN A 243 10.68 -3.34 15.47
CA GLN A 243 11.55 -4.28 14.75
C GLN A 243 12.41 -3.55 13.71
N VAL A 244 11.76 -2.75 12.86
CA VAL A 244 12.40 -1.98 11.79
C VAL A 244 13.46 -1.04 12.37
N ILE A 245 13.14 -0.26 13.39
CA ILE A 245 14.09 0.68 14.02
C ILE A 245 15.27 -0.06 14.67
N ASN A 246 15.03 -1.22 15.30
CA ASN A 246 16.12 -2.03 15.86
C ASN A 246 17.10 -2.50 14.78
N LEU A 247 16.60 -2.96 13.64
CA LEU A 247 17.45 -3.48 12.56
C LEU A 247 18.15 -2.37 11.76
N ILE A 248 17.48 -1.24 11.54
CA ILE A 248 18.10 -0.06 10.92
C ILE A 248 19.26 0.46 11.77
N SER A 249 19.15 0.42 13.11
CA SER A 249 20.23 0.90 13.98
C SER A 249 21.57 0.17 13.78
N LYS A 250 21.54 -1.02 13.16
CA LYS A 250 22.72 -1.82 12.81
C LYS A 250 23.24 -1.56 11.39
N ASN A 251 22.47 -0.92 10.51
CA ASN A 251 22.70 -0.83 9.07
C ASN A 251 22.71 0.62 8.56
N GLN A 252 23.75 1.39 8.90
CA GLN A 252 23.80 2.84 8.66
C GLN A 252 24.30 3.25 7.25
N HIS A 253 24.48 2.32 6.33
CA HIS A 253 25.06 2.60 5.00
C HIS A 253 24.03 2.83 3.89
N ILE A 254 22.73 2.79 4.21
CA ILE A 254 21.67 3.06 3.24
C ILE A 254 21.51 4.59 3.07
N PRO A 255 21.51 5.14 1.84
CA PRO A 255 21.47 6.58 1.60
C PRO A 255 20.29 7.32 2.23
N GLU A 256 19.10 6.71 2.19
CA GLU A 256 17.87 7.24 2.76
C GLU A 256 17.02 6.08 3.28
N ILE A 257 16.47 6.22 4.48
CA ILE A 257 15.57 5.23 5.06
C ILE A 257 14.26 5.90 5.48
N ARG A 258 13.16 5.30 5.06
CA ARG A 258 11.80 5.76 5.31
C ARG A 258 10.94 4.67 5.95
N ILE A 259 10.16 5.04 6.95
CA ILE A 259 9.07 4.21 7.46
C ILE A 259 7.75 4.77 6.92
N GLU A 260 7.03 3.95 6.16
CA GLU A 260 5.70 4.27 5.64
C GLU A 260 4.63 3.98 6.69
N HIS A 261 3.60 4.82 6.71
CA HIS A 261 2.46 4.80 7.62
C HIS A 261 2.82 5.17 9.06
N CYS A 262 3.67 4.38 9.71
CA CYS A 262 4.17 4.64 11.06
C CYS A 262 3.07 4.93 12.11
N GLN A 263 1.88 4.37 11.94
CA GLN A 263 0.67 4.81 12.65
C GLN A 263 0.77 4.70 14.18
N PHE A 264 1.40 3.63 14.71
CA PHE A 264 1.43 3.34 16.15
C PHE A 264 2.83 3.39 16.77
N ILE A 265 3.69 4.28 16.26
CA ILE A 265 5.04 4.50 16.79
C ILE A 265 4.99 4.88 18.28
N SER A 266 5.86 4.26 19.08
CA SER A 266 6.01 4.62 20.49
C SER A 266 6.85 5.89 20.64
N ARG A 267 6.64 6.66 21.72
CA ARG A 267 7.48 7.83 22.02
C ARG A 267 8.98 7.48 22.02
N ARG A 268 9.35 6.35 22.63
CA ARG A 268 10.74 5.87 22.67
C ARG A 268 11.29 5.64 21.25
N ASP A 269 10.52 4.95 20.42
CA ASP A 269 10.95 4.63 19.07
C ASP A 269 10.95 5.86 18.15
N ALA A 270 10.10 6.87 18.41
CA ALA A 270 10.14 8.14 17.70
C ALA A 270 11.46 8.91 17.94
N PHE A 271 11.94 9.00 19.19
CA PHE A 271 13.25 9.59 19.47
C PHE A 271 14.39 8.82 18.77
N ARG A 272 14.35 7.48 18.82
CA ARG A 272 15.34 6.65 18.12
C ARG A 272 15.30 6.83 16.61
N ALA A 273 14.10 6.91 16.02
CA ALA A 273 13.95 7.17 14.59
C ALA A 273 14.55 8.52 14.19
N LYS A 274 14.33 9.55 15.01
CA LYS A 274 14.91 10.88 14.82
C LYS A 274 16.44 10.87 14.91
N GLU A 275 17.00 10.19 15.92
CA GLU A 275 18.46 10.03 16.09
C GLU A 275 19.11 9.31 14.91
N LEU A 276 18.42 8.31 14.35
CA LEU A 276 18.87 7.55 13.19
C LEU A 276 18.65 8.28 11.85
N GLY A 277 18.02 9.45 11.84
CA GLY A 277 17.70 10.19 10.62
C GLY A 277 16.63 9.52 9.74
N ILE A 278 15.80 8.64 10.32
CA ILE A 278 14.73 7.95 9.59
C ILE A 278 13.63 8.95 9.24
N ILE A 279 13.19 8.95 7.97
CA ILE A 279 12.06 9.73 7.49
C ILE A 279 10.76 8.99 7.82
N LEU A 280 9.76 9.71 8.34
CA LEU A 280 8.43 9.17 8.59
C LEU A 280 7.46 9.67 7.50
N SER A 281 7.05 8.78 6.59
CA SER A 281 6.06 9.08 5.56
C SER A 281 4.69 8.59 6.01
N MET A 282 3.92 9.51 6.57
CA MET A 282 2.67 9.21 7.27
C MET A 282 1.48 9.80 6.52
N GLN A 283 0.30 9.16 6.62
CA GLN A 283 -0.93 9.57 5.94
C GLN A 283 -1.92 10.17 6.97
N PRO A 284 -2.06 11.51 7.07
CA PRO A 284 -2.89 12.13 8.10
C PRO A 284 -4.36 11.72 8.04
N ASN A 285 -4.88 11.40 6.85
CA ASN A 285 -6.24 10.89 6.66
C ASN A 285 -6.48 9.55 7.37
N PHE A 286 -5.45 8.75 7.66
CA PHE A 286 -5.58 7.50 8.42
C PHE A 286 -5.81 7.75 9.92
N SER A 287 -5.84 9.00 10.39
CA SER A 287 -6.33 9.31 11.75
C SER A 287 -7.80 8.92 11.93
N PHE A 288 -8.57 8.88 10.83
CA PHE A 288 -9.97 8.43 10.84
C PHE A 288 -10.11 6.92 11.13
N ASP A 289 -9.03 6.15 11.00
CA ASP A 289 -9.03 4.71 11.34
C ASP A 289 -9.33 4.47 12.82
N SER A 290 -8.99 5.42 13.70
CA SER A 290 -9.37 5.37 15.13
C SER A 290 -10.89 5.39 15.34
N ILE A 291 -11.64 5.94 14.39
CA ILE A 291 -13.11 5.95 14.41
C ILE A 291 -13.64 4.70 13.70
N ARG A 292 -13.09 4.38 12.52
CA ARG A 292 -13.54 3.26 11.69
C ARG A 292 -13.33 1.91 12.37
N TYR A 293 -12.19 1.71 13.02
CA TYR A 293 -11.78 0.44 13.62
C TYR A 293 -11.92 0.42 15.15
N LYS A 294 -12.78 1.26 15.72
CA LYS A 294 -13.07 1.29 17.17
C LYS A 294 -13.68 -0.03 17.69
N ASP A 295 -14.18 -0.88 16.80
CA ASP A 295 -14.72 -2.21 17.08
C ASP A 295 -13.63 -3.25 17.38
N ARG A 296 -12.38 -2.98 16.99
CA ARG A 296 -11.25 -3.91 17.11
C ARG A 296 -10.02 -3.34 17.82
N LEU A 297 -10.02 -2.04 18.14
CA LEU A 297 -8.95 -1.35 18.83
C LEU A 297 -9.38 -0.88 20.22
N SER A 298 -8.48 -0.96 21.20
CA SER A 298 -8.74 -0.36 22.52
C SER A 298 -8.82 1.17 22.42
N GLU A 299 -9.51 1.81 23.37
CA GLU A 299 -9.61 3.27 23.42
C GLU A 299 -8.23 3.94 23.44
N GLN A 300 -7.29 3.42 24.23
CA GLN A 300 -5.91 3.90 24.26
C GLN A 300 -5.23 3.75 22.90
N THR A 301 -5.41 2.62 22.23
CA THR A 301 -4.85 2.40 20.89
C THR A 301 -5.40 3.40 19.87
N CYS A 302 -6.70 3.71 19.93
CA CYS A 302 -7.31 4.73 19.08
C CYS A 302 -6.71 6.12 19.32
N GLN A 303 -6.37 6.46 20.57
CA GLN A 303 -5.71 7.73 20.92
C GLN A 303 -4.24 7.78 20.47
N ASP A 304 -3.55 6.63 20.45
CA ASP A 304 -2.14 6.53 20.06
C ASP A 304 -1.92 6.61 18.54
N ASN A 305 -2.96 6.39 17.72
CA ASN A 305 -2.86 6.41 16.25
C ASN A 305 -2.41 7.78 15.73
N ASN A 306 -1.48 7.79 14.78
CA ASN A 306 -1.04 9.00 14.07
C ASN A 306 -0.69 10.14 15.03
N SER A 307 0.22 9.86 15.98
CA SER A 307 0.65 10.77 17.04
C SER A 307 1.48 11.99 16.55
N PHE A 308 0.98 12.74 15.56
CA PHE A 308 1.68 13.86 14.91
C PHE A 308 2.14 14.94 15.89
N ARG A 309 1.34 15.29 16.90
CA ARG A 309 1.75 16.29 17.90
C ARG A 309 2.94 15.83 18.74
N MET A 310 2.98 14.57 19.14
CA MET A 310 4.16 14.00 19.82
C MET A 310 5.40 14.07 18.92
N LEU A 311 5.25 13.67 17.65
CA LEU A 311 6.35 13.69 16.68
C LEU A 311 6.90 15.10 16.44
N ILE A 312 6.02 16.10 16.32
CA ILE A 312 6.41 17.48 16.01
C ILE A 312 6.87 18.21 17.28
N ASP A 313 6.04 18.25 18.31
CA ASP A 313 6.23 19.15 19.46
C ASP A 313 7.30 18.66 20.43
N GLU A 314 7.42 17.34 20.57
CA GLU A 314 8.27 16.75 21.60
C GLU A 314 9.53 16.10 21.03
N VAL A 315 9.40 15.43 19.87
CA VAL A 315 10.53 14.75 19.22
C VAL A 315 11.25 15.67 18.22
N GLY A 316 10.56 16.69 17.67
CA GLY A 316 11.15 17.67 16.76
C GLY A 316 11.25 17.19 15.31
N PHE A 317 10.33 16.34 14.85
CA PHE A 317 10.13 16.13 13.41
C PHE A 317 9.57 17.40 12.76
N ILE A 318 10.05 17.70 11.55
CA ILE A 318 9.60 18.82 10.75
C ILE A 318 8.80 18.25 9.57
N PRO A 319 7.49 18.55 9.46
CA PRO A 319 6.64 18.10 8.37
C PRO A 319 7.03 18.63 6.99
#